data_AF-A0AAU9Y1I2-F1
#
_entry.id   AF-A0AAU9Y1I2-F1
#
_cell.length_a   1.000
_cell.length_b   1.000
_cell.length_c   1.000
_cell.angle_alpha   90.00
_cell.angle_beta   90.00
_cell.angle_gamma   90.00
#
_symmetry.space_group_name_H-M   'P 1'
#
loop_
_entity.id
_entity.type
_entity.pdbx_description
1 polymer ?
#
loop_
_entity_poly.entity_id
_entity_poly.type
_entity_poly.pdbx_seq_one_letter_code
_entity_poly.pdbx_strand_id
1 'polypeptide(L)'
;MFEPDGKRFLVSGHHVKYMSWTFDFRMDSVSGPQLYDIRFKDKRIIYELSLQEAISFYTGYSPYFRVTNFVYGGWTMGRRSLELVAGVDCPETSKFFDTLHFVDINEPEVIRNAVCVFEMDSGIPLRRHFEAIGKRFRFFEGMTSHVLVIRTIATLRGHDNVFDFMFYQNGVVEVKSTPTGYIQTENGQTSLDDPYGQDIENKLLGNLHDYTFHYKIDLDVYGTSNYFEKISISKDDEPNKWLPPQRENVIVFRREQLKLELEAAIENIDFGKPTFYNVYSNEKNKFGVSR
;
A
#
# COMPACT_ATOMS: atom_id res chain seq x y z
N MET A 1 -5.94 20.45 8.68
CA MET A 1 -6.48 19.36 9.52
C MET A 1 -6.20 19.75 10.97
N PHE A 2 -7.16 19.66 11.88
CA PHE A 2 -6.99 20.08 13.27
C PHE A 2 -7.56 19.02 14.23
N GLU A 3 -6.95 18.88 15.40
CA GLU A 3 -7.28 17.86 16.42
C GLU A 3 -7.92 18.56 17.64
N PRO A 4 -9.23 18.85 17.66
CA PRO A 4 -9.88 19.60 18.75
C PRO A 4 -9.70 18.95 20.11
N ASP A 5 -9.84 17.63 20.16
CA ASP A 5 -9.77 16.82 21.37
C ASP A 5 -8.40 16.18 21.58
N GLY A 6 -7.39 16.65 20.83
CA GLY A 6 -6.05 16.07 20.77
C GLY A 6 -5.99 14.75 20.01
N LYS A 7 -4.87 14.03 20.18
CA LYS A 7 -4.57 12.79 19.46
C LYS A 7 -5.40 11.63 19.99
N ARG A 8 -6.06 10.91 19.09
CA ARG A 8 -6.83 9.68 19.41
C ARG A 8 -6.02 8.39 19.25
N PHE A 9 -4.72 8.53 19.03
CA PHE A 9 -3.76 7.44 19.01
C PHE A 9 -2.71 7.65 20.11
N LEU A 10 -2.17 6.55 20.60
CA LEU A 10 -1.12 6.53 21.61
C LEU A 10 0.15 6.01 20.96
N VAL A 11 1.27 6.61 21.33
CA VAL A 11 2.60 6.19 20.90
C VAL A 11 3.50 6.08 22.12
N SER A 12 4.15 4.93 22.28
CA SER A 12 5.18 4.69 23.29
C SER A 12 6.42 4.12 22.62
N GLY A 13 7.47 4.93 22.45
CA GLY A 13 8.61 4.56 21.61
C GLY A 13 8.17 4.37 20.16
N HIS A 14 8.35 3.16 19.63
CA HIS A 14 7.85 2.78 18.30
C HIS A 14 6.57 1.93 18.33
N HIS A 15 5.97 1.75 19.51
CA HIS A 15 4.70 1.06 19.65
C HIS A 15 3.55 2.05 19.44
N VAL A 16 2.63 1.71 18.54
CA VAL A 16 1.46 2.54 18.21
C VAL A 16 0.18 1.81 18.56
N LYS A 17 -0.75 2.51 19.19
CA LYS A 17 -2.11 2.04 19.46
C LYS A 17 -3.13 3.04 18.95
N TYR A 18 -4.06 2.58 18.13
CA TYR A 18 -5.12 3.41 17.54
C TYR A 18 -6.42 2.62 17.45
N MET A 19 -7.42 3.02 18.23
CA MET A 19 -8.68 2.28 18.34
C MET A 19 -8.45 0.78 18.63
N SER A 20 -8.78 -0.10 17.68
CA SER A 20 -8.58 -1.55 17.76
C SER A 20 -7.23 -2.02 17.19
N TRP A 21 -6.38 -1.11 16.71
CA TRP A 21 -5.08 -1.39 16.13
C TRP A 21 -3.96 -1.29 17.16
N THR A 22 -3.01 -2.23 17.08
CA THR A 22 -1.69 -2.11 17.70
C THR A 22 -0.64 -2.66 16.77
N PHE A 23 0.53 -2.04 16.72
CA PHE A 23 1.70 -2.51 15.97
C PHE A 23 2.96 -1.78 16.45
N ASP A 24 4.11 -2.32 16.07
CA ASP A 24 5.41 -1.67 16.22
C ASP A 24 5.94 -1.27 14.84
N PHE A 25 6.76 -0.22 14.76
CA PHE A 25 7.43 0.15 13.51
C PHE A 25 8.93 0.35 13.69
N ARG A 26 9.69 0.28 12.60
CA ARG A 26 11.10 0.67 12.54
C ARG A 26 11.47 1.18 11.16
N MET A 27 12.61 1.85 11.09
CA MET A 27 13.27 2.21 9.83
C MET A 27 14.52 1.36 9.66
N ASP A 28 14.47 0.39 8.73
CA ASP A 28 15.67 -0.32 8.32
C ASP A 28 16.56 0.61 7.50
N SER A 29 17.88 0.60 7.68
CA SER A 29 18.76 1.54 6.96
C SER A 29 18.86 1.23 5.46
N VAL A 30 18.59 0.00 5.06
CA VAL A 30 18.69 -0.47 3.68
C VAL A 30 17.33 -0.40 3.00
N SER A 31 16.36 -1.18 3.48
CA SER A 31 15.07 -1.37 2.81
C SER A 31 14.01 -0.33 3.17
N GLY A 32 14.19 0.42 4.26
CA GLY A 32 13.25 1.47 4.67
C GLY A 32 12.18 1.01 5.67
N PRO A 33 10.93 1.45 5.54
CA PRO A 33 9.93 1.30 6.59
C PRO A 33 9.44 -0.14 6.77
N GLN A 34 9.32 -0.56 8.02
CA GLN A 34 8.87 -1.89 8.40
C GLN A 34 7.96 -1.82 9.62
N LEU A 35 6.84 -2.53 9.57
CA LEU A 35 5.87 -2.65 10.64
C LEU A 35 5.78 -4.10 11.10
N TYR A 36 5.66 -4.30 12.40
CA TYR A 36 5.68 -5.60 13.05
C TYR A 36 4.51 -5.78 14.01
N ASP A 37 4.13 -7.05 14.21
CA ASP A 37 3.07 -7.48 15.13
C ASP A 37 1.78 -6.66 14.95
N ILE A 38 1.31 -6.54 13.71
CA ILE A 38 0.08 -5.81 13.39
C ILE A 38 -1.13 -6.61 13.87
N ARG A 39 -1.84 -6.04 14.84
CA ARG A 39 -3.04 -6.63 15.43
C ARG A 39 -4.26 -5.76 15.22
N PHE A 40 -5.40 -6.43 15.02
CA PHE A 40 -6.72 -5.81 15.05
C PHE A 40 -7.60 -6.54 16.07
N LYS A 41 -8.15 -5.79 17.03
CA LYS A 41 -8.94 -6.34 18.16
C LYS A 41 -8.17 -7.42 18.91
N ASP A 42 -6.92 -7.09 19.27
CA ASP A 42 -5.96 -7.94 19.99
C ASP A 42 -5.55 -9.25 19.28
N LYS A 43 -5.96 -9.43 18.02
CA LYS A 43 -5.58 -10.57 17.19
C LYS A 43 -4.57 -10.13 16.14
N ARG A 44 -3.42 -10.80 16.09
CA ARG A 44 -2.45 -10.62 15.01
C ARG A 44 -3.10 -10.98 13.68
N ILE A 45 -2.83 -10.16 12.68
CA ILE A 45 -3.21 -10.39 11.28
C ILE A 45 -1.99 -10.37 10.36
N ILE A 46 -0.96 -9.58 10.69
CA ILE A 46 0.30 -9.51 9.94
C ILE A 46 1.45 -9.53 10.95
N TYR A 47 2.39 -10.45 10.80
CA TYR A 47 3.61 -10.46 11.60
C TYR A 47 4.58 -9.36 11.15
N GLU A 48 4.78 -9.23 9.84
CA GLU A 48 5.65 -8.24 9.22
C GLU A 48 5.02 -7.66 7.95
N LEU A 49 5.01 -6.34 7.88
CA LEU A 49 4.66 -5.58 6.68
C LEU A 49 5.81 -4.61 6.38
N SER A 50 6.59 -4.88 5.32
CA SER A 50 7.82 -4.15 5.08
C SER A 50 8.06 -3.85 3.61
N LEU A 51 8.59 -2.65 3.35
CA LEU A 51 9.18 -2.33 2.05
C LEU A 51 10.47 -3.15 1.89
N GLN A 52 10.57 -3.86 0.77
CA GLN A 52 11.72 -4.69 0.42
C GLN A 52 12.60 -4.01 -0.60
N GLU A 53 12.01 -3.39 -1.62
CA GLU A 53 12.75 -2.71 -2.67
C GLU A 53 11.88 -1.67 -3.39
N ALA A 54 12.51 -0.64 -3.92
CA ALA A 54 11.97 0.22 -4.96
C ALA A 54 12.92 0.19 -6.16
N ILE A 55 12.37 0.12 -7.36
CA ILE A 55 13.14 -0.07 -8.59
C ILE A 55 12.65 0.91 -9.63
N SER A 56 13.59 1.50 -10.38
CA SER A 56 13.28 2.23 -11.60
C SER A 56 14.14 1.74 -12.76
N PHE A 57 13.51 1.25 -13.81
CA PHE A 57 14.18 0.80 -15.04
C PHE A 57 13.95 1.82 -16.13
N TYR A 58 15.04 2.44 -16.60
CA TYR A 58 15.00 3.47 -17.62
C TYR A 58 15.30 2.90 -19.00
N THR A 59 14.82 3.62 -20.01
CA THR A 59 15.28 3.48 -21.39
C THR A 59 15.58 4.86 -21.97
N GLY A 60 16.51 4.93 -22.92
CA GLY A 60 16.99 6.20 -23.46
C GLY A 60 17.81 6.03 -24.73
N TYR A 61 18.05 7.15 -25.41
CA TYR A 61 18.95 7.16 -26.56
C TYR A 61 20.41 7.05 -26.09
N SER A 62 20.77 7.78 -25.03
CA SER A 62 22.15 7.83 -24.55
C SER A 62 22.60 6.49 -23.95
N PRO A 63 23.90 6.16 -24.03
CA PRO A 63 24.45 4.95 -23.42
C PRO A 63 24.15 4.83 -21.92
N TYR A 64 24.04 5.97 -21.21
CA TYR A 64 23.71 5.99 -19.79
C TYR A 64 22.29 5.47 -19.54
N PHE A 65 21.28 6.06 -20.19
CA PHE A 65 19.88 5.68 -19.95
C PHE A 65 19.53 4.29 -20.50
N ARG A 66 20.23 3.78 -21.53
CA ARG A 66 20.05 2.41 -22.03
C ARG A 66 20.35 1.31 -21.02
N VAL A 67 21.19 1.59 -20.02
CA VAL A 67 21.63 0.61 -19.02
C VAL A 67 21.28 1.03 -17.59
N THR A 68 20.49 2.09 -17.45
CA THR A 68 20.15 2.65 -16.12
C THR A 68 19.05 1.83 -15.48
N ASN A 69 19.45 1.00 -14.52
CA ASN A 69 18.56 0.24 -13.66
C ASN A 69 18.83 0.63 -12.21
N PHE A 70 17.96 1.44 -11.63
CA PHE A 70 18.06 1.83 -10.22
C PHE A 70 17.40 0.76 -9.35
N VAL A 71 18.19 0.19 -8.45
CA VAL A 71 17.76 -0.73 -7.40
C VAL A 71 18.11 -0.05 -6.07
N TYR A 72 17.11 0.56 -5.43
CA TYR A 72 17.36 1.58 -4.41
C TYR A 72 17.81 1.04 -3.05
N GLY A 73 17.59 -0.24 -2.74
CA GLY A 73 18.15 -0.92 -1.59
C GLY A 73 19.68 -0.87 -1.59
N GLY A 74 20.30 -0.98 -2.77
CA GLY A 74 21.76 -0.79 -2.95
C GLY A 74 22.25 0.63 -2.62
N TRP A 75 21.34 1.61 -2.54
CA TRP A 75 21.60 3.01 -2.19
C TRP A 75 21.12 3.36 -0.78
N THR A 76 20.82 2.34 0.03
CA THR A 76 20.41 2.47 1.44
C THR A 76 19.16 3.34 1.57
N MET A 77 18.10 2.96 0.87
CA MET A 77 16.86 3.72 0.75
C MET A 77 16.28 4.16 2.10
N GLY A 78 16.37 3.32 3.12
CA GLY A 78 15.90 3.69 4.45
C GLY A 78 16.66 4.85 5.08
N ARG A 79 17.99 4.87 4.97
CA ARG A 79 18.85 6.02 5.35
C ARG A 79 18.52 7.28 4.54
N ARG A 80 17.89 7.14 3.36
CA ARG A 80 17.42 8.27 2.54
C ARG A 80 16.02 8.74 2.90
N SER A 81 15.42 8.22 3.98
CA SER A 81 14.22 8.81 4.58
C SER A 81 14.58 10.10 5.30
N LEU A 82 14.37 11.25 4.65
CA LEU A 82 14.84 12.56 5.14
C LEU A 82 13.81 13.29 6.01
N GLU A 83 14.21 14.43 6.56
CA GLU A 83 13.38 15.26 7.45
C GLU A 83 12.07 15.68 6.78
N LEU A 84 10.93 15.28 7.38
CA LEU A 84 9.59 15.64 6.92
C LEU A 84 9.21 17.05 7.40
N VAL A 85 8.70 17.86 6.49
CA VAL A 85 8.27 19.23 6.75
C VAL A 85 6.82 19.24 7.23
N ALA A 86 6.63 19.63 8.50
CA ALA A 86 5.31 19.79 9.10
C ALA A 86 4.47 20.82 8.34
N GLY A 87 3.22 20.47 8.05
CA GLY A 87 2.28 21.28 7.25
C GLY A 87 2.36 21.04 5.74
N VAL A 88 3.45 20.42 5.25
CA VAL A 88 3.63 20.08 3.83
C VAL A 88 3.57 18.57 3.63
N ASP A 89 4.51 17.83 4.22
CA ASP A 89 4.63 16.37 4.05
C ASP A 89 3.64 15.61 4.94
N CYS A 90 3.38 16.17 6.13
CA CYS A 90 2.42 15.65 7.09
C CYS A 90 1.64 16.80 7.73
N PRO A 91 0.42 16.59 8.26
CA PRO A 91 -0.28 17.61 9.03
C PRO A 91 0.59 18.21 10.14
N GLU A 92 0.43 19.50 10.44
CA GLU A 92 1.19 20.18 11.52
C GLU A 92 1.00 19.50 12.89
N THR A 93 -0.15 18.87 13.12
CA THR A 93 -0.46 18.16 14.37
C THR A 93 0.19 16.78 14.47
N SER A 94 0.89 16.31 13.45
CA SER A 94 1.47 14.95 13.42
C SER A 94 2.45 14.71 14.56
N LYS A 95 2.60 13.44 14.97
CA LYS A 95 3.72 13.03 15.82
C LYS A 95 4.88 12.62 14.92
N PHE A 96 6.01 13.32 15.05
CA PHE A 96 7.23 13.02 14.30
C PHE A 96 8.20 12.17 15.13
N PHE A 97 9.01 11.39 14.42
CA PHE A 97 10.03 10.49 14.96
C PHE A 97 11.33 10.67 14.21
N ASP A 98 12.40 10.69 14.97
CA ASP A 98 13.75 10.68 14.42
C ASP A 98 14.18 9.23 14.13
N THR A 99 15.05 9.05 13.14
CA THR A 99 15.69 7.77 12.85
C THR A 99 17.18 7.87 13.08
N LEU A 100 17.83 6.75 13.43
CA LEU A 100 19.26 6.67 13.65
C LEU A 100 19.86 5.71 12.63
N HIS A 101 20.87 6.17 11.89
CA HIS A 101 21.54 5.39 10.86
C HIS A 101 23.06 5.41 11.05
N PHE A 102 23.71 4.29 10.74
CA PHE A 102 25.17 4.17 10.74
C PHE A 102 25.61 3.44 9.47
N VAL A 103 25.70 4.19 8.38
CA VAL A 103 25.96 3.66 7.03
C VAL A 103 26.91 4.61 6.28
N ASP A 104 28.09 4.13 5.87
CA ASP A 104 29.10 4.92 5.13
C ASP A 104 29.54 6.22 5.84
N ILE A 105 29.56 6.18 7.18
CA ILE A 105 29.94 7.30 8.06
C ILE A 105 30.71 6.77 9.27
N ASN A 106 31.41 7.66 9.99
CA ASN A 106 32.27 7.30 11.13
C ASN A 106 31.55 7.38 12.49
N GLU A 107 30.38 8.01 12.56
CA GLU A 107 29.56 8.14 13.77
C GLU A 107 28.06 7.98 13.42
N PRO A 108 27.21 7.49 14.34
CA PRO A 108 25.77 7.40 14.09
C PRO A 108 25.14 8.77 13.81
N GLU A 109 24.31 8.84 12.77
CA GLU A 109 23.63 10.05 12.33
C GLU A 109 22.13 9.96 12.66
N VAL A 110 21.60 11.03 13.26
CA VAL A 110 20.17 11.19 13.51
C VAL A 110 19.55 11.97 12.37
N ILE A 111 18.55 11.37 11.71
CA ILE A 111 17.68 12.10 10.77
C ILE A 111 16.43 12.49 11.52
N ARG A 112 16.24 13.80 11.71
CA ARG A 112 15.13 14.32 12.48
C ARG A 112 13.83 14.23 11.71
N ASN A 113 12.72 13.99 12.40
CA ASN A 113 11.38 13.97 11.81
C ASN A 113 11.25 13.08 10.55
N ALA A 114 12.01 11.99 10.45
CA ALA A 114 12.04 11.11 9.28
C ALA A 114 10.76 10.26 9.11
N VAL A 115 10.00 10.07 10.20
CA VAL A 115 8.70 9.38 10.17
C VAL A 115 7.66 10.26 10.85
N CYS A 116 6.44 10.30 10.31
CA CYS A 116 5.31 10.95 10.95
C CYS A 116 4.13 9.99 11.12
N VAL A 117 3.39 10.16 12.22
CA VAL A 117 2.16 9.42 12.52
C VAL A 117 1.05 10.43 12.78
N PHE A 118 -0.07 10.29 12.07
CA PHE A 118 -1.21 11.17 12.19
C PHE A 118 -2.51 10.45 11.89
N GLU A 119 -3.61 11.01 12.38
CA GLU A 119 -4.96 10.61 12.00
C GLU A 119 -5.50 11.59 10.96
N MET A 120 -6.13 11.07 9.90
CA MET A 120 -6.80 11.90 8.90
C MET A 120 -8.23 11.43 8.63
N ASP A 121 -9.11 12.38 8.34
CA ASP A 121 -10.39 12.10 7.68
C ASP A 121 -10.11 11.72 6.23
N SER A 122 -10.58 10.56 5.77
CA SER A 122 -10.35 10.12 4.38
C SER A 122 -11.23 10.84 3.36
N GLY A 123 -12.10 11.77 3.80
CA GLY A 123 -13.00 12.55 2.93
C GLY A 123 -14.19 11.75 2.38
N ILE A 124 -14.29 10.47 2.76
CA ILE A 124 -15.37 9.57 2.37
C ILE A 124 -15.96 8.89 3.62
N PRO A 125 -17.27 8.62 3.66
CA PRO A 125 -17.85 7.89 4.78
C PRO A 125 -17.38 6.43 4.74
N LEU A 126 -17.03 5.87 5.91
CA LEU A 126 -16.73 4.44 6.07
C LEU A 126 -17.94 3.59 5.64
N ARG A 127 -19.13 4.08 5.97
CA ARG A 127 -20.42 3.52 5.54
C ARG A 127 -21.48 4.60 5.62
N ARG A 128 -22.47 4.54 4.73
CA ARG A 128 -23.67 5.38 4.81
C ARG A 128 -24.87 4.73 4.14
N HIS A 129 -26.04 4.89 4.73
CA HIS A 129 -27.33 4.49 4.14
C HIS A 129 -28.36 5.59 4.33
N PHE A 130 -29.17 5.82 3.30
CA PHE A 130 -30.30 6.74 3.37
C PHE A 130 -31.52 5.95 2.89
N GLU A 131 -32.40 5.63 3.82
CA GLU A 131 -33.59 4.84 3.53
C GLU A 131 -34.75 5.77 3.16
N ALA A 132 -35.29 5.56 1.96
CA ALA A 132 -36.49 6.22 1.50
C ALA A 132 -37.42 5.22 0.82
N ILE A 133 -38.71 5.27 1.16
CA ILE A 133 -39.76 4.53 0.45
C ILE A 133 -40.56 5.52 -0.39
N GLY A 134 -40.43 5.39 -1.71
CA GLY A 134 -40.92 6.40 -2.65
C GLY A 134 -40.28 7.75 -2.35
N LYS A 135 -41.10 8.74 -1.97
CA LYS A 135 -40.63 10.10 -1.60
C LYS A 135 -40.54 10.33 -0.08
N ARG A 136 -40.78 9.33 0.76
CA ARG A 136 -40.79 9.50 2.23
C ARG A 136 -39.48 9.03 2.84
N PHE A 137 -38.82 9.93 3.56
CA PHE A 137 -37.67 9.63 4.40
C PHE A 137 -38.06 8.67 5.54
N ARG A 138 -37.21 7.67 5.81
CA ARG A 138 -37.33 6.80 6.99
C ARG A 138 -36.22 7.06 7.99
N PHE A 139 -34.98 6.85 7.58
CA PHE A 139 -33.81 7.09 8.42
C PHE A 139 -32.55 7.30 7.59
N PHE A 140 -31.55 7.87 8.24
CA PHE A 140 -30.19 7.98 7.74
C PHE A 140 -29.25 7.43 8.80
N GLU A 141 -28.25 6.65 8.38
CA GLU A 141 -27.16 6.21 9.23
C GLU A 141 -25.84 6.33 8.47
N GLY A 142 -24.81 6.87 9.11
CA GLY A 142 -23.50 7.02 8.51
C GLY A 142 -22.39 7.04 9.55
N MET A 143 -21.18 6.76 9.09
CA MET A 143 -19.96 6.84 9.88
C MET A 143 -18.87 7.45 8.99
N THR A 144 -18.22 8.50 9.46
CA THR A 144 -17.04 9.07 8.81
C THR A 144 -15.87 8.08 8.87
N SER A 145 -15.01 8.08 7.86
CA SER A 145 -13.82 7.24 7.86
C SER A 145 -12.62 8.06 8.33
N HIS A 146 -12.08 7.68 9.49
CA HIS A 146 -10.83 8.22 10.01
C HIS A 146 -9.75 7.15 9.93
N VAL A 147 -8.59 7.52 9.41
CA VAL A 147 -7.51 6.61 9.07
C VAL A 147 -6.25 7.06 9.79
N LEU A 148 -5.60 6.13 10.49
CA LEU A 148 -4.26 6.37 11.01
C LEU A 148 -3.26 6.13 9.89
N VAL A 149 -2.35 7.07 9.68
CA VAL A 149 -1.30 7.00 8.67
C VAL A 149 0.05 7.05 9.38
N ILE A 150 0.94 6.13 8.99
CA ILE A 150 2.38 6.25 9.21
C ILE A 150 3.00 6.55 7.86
N ARG A 151 3.80 7.62 7.81
CA ARG A 151 4.45 8.07 6.58
C ARG A 151 5.95 8.23 6.78
N THR A 152 6.69 7.83 5.76
CA THR A 152 8.07 8.23 5.52
C THR A 152 8.22 8.69 4.06
N ILE A 153 9.21 9.52 3.77
CA ILE A 153 9.55 9.93 2.40
C ILE A 153 11.02 9.65 2.16
N ALA A 154 11.31 8.76 1.21
CA ALA A 154 12.67 8.45 0.80
C ALA A 154 13.07 9.25 -0.45
N THR A 155 14.07 10.12 -0.32
CA THR A 155 14.61 10.94 -1.41
C THR A 155 15.77 10.23 -2.09
N LEU A 156 15.52 9.68 -3.27
CA LEU A 156 16.42 8.83 -4.04
C LEU A 156 16.80 9.55 -5.33
N ARG A 157 17.95 10.23 -5.28
CA ARG A 157 18.40 11.16 -6.34
C ARG A 157 17.39 12.29 -6.55
N GLY A 158 16.66 12.29 -7.65
CA GLY A 158 15.62 13.27 -7.95
C GLY A 158 14.22 12.85 -7.50
N HIS A 159 14.02 11.56 -7.16
CA HIS A 159 12.70 11.04 -6.82
C HIS A 159 12.44 11.10 -5.33
N ASP A 160 11.29 11.63 -4.95
CA ASP A 160 10.79 11.59 -3.58
C ASP A 160 9.68 10.56 -3.50
N ASN A 161 9.89 9.48 -2.75
CA ASN A 161 8.92 8.39 -2.64
C ASN A 161 8.20 8.43 -1.31
N VAL A 162 6.91 8.76 -1.35
CA VAL A 162 6.05 8.76 -0.18
C VAL A 162 5.55 7.34 0.07
N PHE A 163 5.84 6.80 1.25
CA PHE A 163 5.38 5.49 1.69
C PHE A 163 4.41 5.64 2.85
N ASP A 164 3.14 5.29 2.60
CA ASP A 164 2.06 5.36 3.56
C ASP A 164 1.61 3.95 3.99
N PHE A 165 1.52 3.73 5.30
CA PHE A 165 0.85 2.59 5.92
C PHE A 165 -0.39 3.10 6.63
N MET A 166 -1.56 2.67 6.16
CA MET A 166 -2.85 3.27 6.48
C MET A 166 -3.76 2.24 7.17
N PHE A 167 -4.29 2.59 8.34
CA PHE A 167 -5.08 1.71 9.21
C PHE A 167 -6.51 2.24 9.36
N TYR A 168 -7.47 1.51 8.80
CA TYR A 168 -8.87 1.88 8.77
C TYR A 168 -9.65 1.31 9.95
N GLN A 169 -10.73 1.99 10.34
CA GLN A 169 -11.59 1.59 11.47
C GLN A 169 -12.27 0.21 11.27
N ASN A 170 -12.42 -0.24 10.03
CA ASN A 170 -13.05 -1.51 9.68
C ASN A 170 -12.09 -2.72 9.68
N GLY A 171 -10.81 -2.55 9.99
CA GLY A 171 -9.82 -3.63 9.98
C GLY A 171 -9.04 -3.75 8.66
N VAL A 172 -9.21 -2.81 7.72
CA VAL A 172 -8.39 -2.76 6.50
C VAL A 172 -7.05 -2.10 6.79
N VAL A 173 -5.99 -2.70 6.24
CA VAL A 173 -4.67 -2.08 6.10
C VAL A 173 -4.45 -1.78 4.62
N GLU A 174 -4.03 -0.56 4.31
CA GLU A 174 -3.63 -0.15 2.97
C GLU A 174 -2.17 0.27 2.99
N VAL A 175 -1.45 -0.11 1.93
CA VAL A 175 -0.09 0.34 1.67
C VAL A 175 -0.13 1.15 0.38
N LYS A 176 0.42 2.36 0.43
CA LYS A 176 0.45 3.25 -0.71
C LYS A 176 1.86 3.78 -0.93
N SER A 177 2.32 3.66 -2.17
CA SER A 177 3.59 4.25 -2.63
C SER A 177 3.25 5.35 -3.64
N THR A 178 3.72 6.57 -3.40
CA THR A 178 3.47 7.71 -4.30
C THR A 178 4.80 8.35 -4.67
N PRO A 179 5.30 8.15 -5.90
CA PRO A 179 6.47 8.86 -6.38
C PRO A 179 6.12 10.32 -6.70
N THR A 180 7.01 11.24 -6.33
CA THR A 180 7.01 12.66 -6.69
C THR A 180 8.47 13.13 -6.88
N GLY A 181 8.70 14.44 -6.86
CA GLY A 181 10.02 15.03 -7.11
C GLY A 181 10.31 15.21 -8.60
N TYR A 182 11.58 15.14 -8.96
CA TYR A 182 12.11 15.34 -10.30
C TYR A 182 12.38 14.02 -11.03
N ILE A 183 11.91 13.96 -12.29
CA ILE A 183 12.28 12.90 -13.21
C ILE A 183 13.76 13.00 -13.62
N GLN A 184 14.38 11.86 -13.89
CA GLN A 184 15.69 11.83 -14.55
C GLN A 184 15.51 12.12 -16.03
N THR A 185 16.42 12.93 -16.59
CA THR A 185 16.33 13.46 -17.95
C THR A 185 17.64 13.28 -18.71
N GLU A 186 17.56 13.17 -20.04
CA GLU A 186 18.71 13.30 -20.93
C GLU A 186 18.64 14.54 -21.82
N ASN A 187 19.77 14.89 -22.43
CA ASN A 187 19.83 16.00 -23.39
C ASN A 187 19.09 15.61 -24.66
N GLY A 188 17.97 16.30 -24.93
CA GLY A 188 17.12 16.05 -26.09
C GLY A 188 17.84 16.33 -27.42
N GLN A 189 17.84 15.32 -28.30
CA GLN A 189 18.21 15.38 -29.71
C GLN A 189 16.98 15.01 -30.55
N THR A 190 16.31 16.03 -31.09
CA THR A 190 14.96 15.99 -31.71
C THR A 190 14.77 14.92 -32.80
N SER A 191 15.83 14.35 -33.37
CA SER A 191 15.75 13.30 -34.40
C SER A 191 15.99 11.86 -33.92
N LEU A 192 16.44 11.65 -32.67
CA LEU A 192 16.94 10.34 -32.19
C LEU A 192 16.20 9.79 -30.96
N ASP A 193 15.36 10.62 -30.33
CA ASP A 193 14.84 10.37 -28.98
C ASP A 193 13.37 9.93 -28.93
N ASP A 194 12.67 9.96 -30.06
CA ASP A 194 11.21 9.74 -30.18
C ASP A 194 10.67 8.45 -29.53
N PRO A 195 11.35 7.28 -29.54
CA PRO A 195 10.80 6.09 -28.90
C PRO A 195 11.10 5.98 -27.40
N TYR A 196 11.95 6.86 -26.83
CA TYR A 196 12.47 6.68 -25.47
C TYR A 196 11.92 7.68 -24.45
N GLY A 197 11.11 8.64 -24.87
CA GLY A 197 10.64 9.68 -23.97
C GLY A 197 9.83 10.75 -24.69
N GLN A 198 9.68 11.88 -24.03
CA GLN A 198 9.04 13.08 -24.57
C GLN A 198 9.88 14.30 -24.21
N ASP A 199 10.03 15.24 -25.15
CA ASP A 199 10.65 16.53 -24.85
C ASP A 199 9.77 17.30 -23.86
N ILE A 200 10.34 17.67 -22.71
CA ILE A 200 9.64 18.40 -21.64
C ILE A 200 10.09 19.86 -21.55
N GLU A 201 11.23 20.20 -22.14
CA GLU A 201 11.77 21.55 -22.27
C GLU A 201 12.79 21.56 -23.43
N ASN A 202 13.22 22.74 -23.88
CA ASN A 202 14.24 22.89 -24.92
C ASN A 202 15.52 22.08 -24.60
N LYS A 203 15.79 21.07 -25.42
CA LYS A 203 16.92 20.11 -25.27
C LYS A 203 16.85 19.27 -23.99
N LEU A 204 15.66 19.00 -23.48
CA LEU A 204 15.46 18.17 -22.29
C LEU A 204 14.40 17.09 -22.56
N LEU A 205 14.85 15.84 -22.58
CA LEU A 205 13.99 14.68 -22.76
C LEU A 205 13.64 14.06 -21.40
N GLY A 206 12.35 13.86 -21.15
CA GLY A 206 11.85 13.04 -20.06
C GLY A 206 11.81 11.57 -20.49
N ASN A 207 12.74 10.76 -19.96
CA ASN A 207 12.89 9.36 -20.32
C ASN A 207 11.74 8.49 -19.80
N LEU A 208 11.29 7.56 -20.64
CA LEU A 208 10.39 6.47 -20.27
C LEU A 208 11.08 5.57 -19.25
N HIS A 209 10.33 5.21 -18.20
CA HIS A 209 10.79 4.30 -17.17
C HIS A 209 9.62 3.64 -16.44
N ASP A 210 9.86 2.44 -15.94
CA ASP A 210 8.95 1.77 -15.02
C ASP A 210 9.32 2.11 -13.57
N TYR A 211 8.33 2.09 -12.69
CA TYR A 211 8.53 2.18 -11.24
C TYR A 211 7.88 0.97 -10.58
N THR A 212 8.66 0.19 -9.83
CA THR A 212 8.19 -1.01 -9.14
C THR A 212 8.53 -0.94 -7.67
N PHE A 213 7.55 -1.24 -6.81
CA PHE A 213 7.73 -1.34 -5.37
C PHE A 213 7.47 -2.79 -4.95
N HIS A 214 8.38 -3.35 -4.16
CA HIS A 214 8.27 -4.70 -3.64
C HIS A 214 8.01 -4.66 -2.14
N TYR A 215 6.96 -5.36 -1.70
CA TYR A 215 6.56 -5.44 -0.31
C TYR A 215 6.54 -6.89 0.17
N LYS A 216 7.01 -7.11 1.39
CA LYS A 216 6.78 -8.35 2.12
C LYS A 216 5.54 -8.17 2.99
N ILE A 217 4.61 -9.11 2.90
CA ILE A 217 3.39 -9.17 3.70
C ILE A 217 3.31 -10.55 4.35
N ASP A 218 3.80 -10.66 5.58
CA ASP A 218 3.85 -11.90 6.35
C ASP A 218 2.56 -12.07 7.15
N LEU A 219 1.54 -12.68 6.52
CA LEU A 219 0.21 -12.84 7.08
C LEU A 219 0.15 -14.02 8.06
N ASP A 220 -0.34 -13.73 9.27
CA ASP A 220 -0.57 -14.70 10.36
C ASP A 220 -2.07 -14.72 10.70
N VAL A 221 -2.90 -15.12 9.72
CA VAL A 221 -4.37 -15.11 9.88
C VAL A 221 -4.76 -16.19 10.89
N TYR A 222 -5.15 -15.78 12.10
CA TYR A 222 -5.53 -16.71 13.18
C TYR A 222 -4.44 -17.74 13.56
N GLY A 223 -3.17 -17.38 13.37
CA GLY A 223 -2.01 -18.22 13.63
C GLY A 223 -1.15 -18.38 12.37
N THR A 224 -0.08 -19.16 12.49
CA THR A 224 0.97 -19.27 11.47
C THR A 224 0.66 -20.30 10.37
N SER A 225 -0.35 -21.15 10.56
CA SER A 225 -0.75 -22.16 9.58
C SER A 225 -1.87 -21.62 8.70
N ASN A 226 -1.52 -21.11 7.52
CA ASN A 226 -2.46 -20.51 6.59
C ASN A 226 -2.44 -21.20 5.22
N TYR A 227 -3.48 -20.92 4.43
CA TYR A 227 -3.68 -21.42 3.09
C TYR A 227 -4.00 -20.28 2.15
N PHE A 228 -3.69 -20.44 0.87
CA PHE A 228 -3.99 -19.47 -0.17
C PHE A 228 -5.10 -19.99 -1.07
N GLU A 229 -6.12 -19.17 -1.31
CA GLU A 229 -7.16 -19.44 -2.30
C GLU A 229 -7.31 -18.29 -3.30
N LYS A 230 -7.70 -18.68 -4.50
CA LYS A 230 -8.21 -17.79 -5.54
C LYS A 230 -9.71 -17.99 -5.64
N ILE A 231 -10.47 -16.90 -5.62
CA ILE A 231 -11.90 -16.90 -5.91
C ILE A 231 -12.15 -16.12 -7.19
N SER A 232 -12.59 -16.80 -8.25
CA SER A 232 -12.99 -16.17 -9.50
C SER A 232 -14.50 -16.11 -9.67
N ILE A 233 -14.96 -15.18 -10.50
CA ILE A 233 -16.37 -15.05 -10.87
C ILE A 233 -16.53 -15.54 -12.30
N SER A 234 -17.40 -16.53 -12.52
CA SER A 234 -17.74 -17.04 -13.85
C SER A 234 -19.24 -17.06 -14.09
N LYS A 235 -19.63 -17.24 -15.37
CA LYS A 235 -21.02 -17.45 -15.76
C LYS A 235 -21.25 -18.93 -16.07
N ASP A 236 -22.32 -19.48 -15.52
CA ASP A 236 -22.81 -20.79 -15.89
C ASP A 236 -24.12 -20.66 -16.66
N ASP A 237 -24.32 -21.52 -17.64
CA ASP A 237 -25.57 -21.65 -18.39
C ASP A 237 -26.29 -22.91 -17.90
N GLU A 238 -27.38 -22.72 -17.17
CA GLU A 238 -28.11 -23.79 -16.48
C GLU A 238 -29.59 -23.84 -16.90
N PRO A 239 -30.23 -25.01 -16.88
CA PRO A 239 -31.68 -25.10 -17.07
C PRO A 239 -32.42 -24.33 -15.97
N ASN A 240 -33.36 -23.48 -16.37
CA ASN A 240 -34.20 -22.76 -15.42
C ASN A 240 -35.17 -23.75 -14.75
N LYS A 241 -34.94 -24.02 -13.46
CA LYS A 241 -35.72 -24.98 -12.66
C LYS A 241 -37.16 -24.53 -12.44
N TRP A 242 -37.44 -23.23 -12.57
CA TRP A 242 -38.76 -22.63 -12.36
C TRP A 242 -39.53 -22.42 -13.66
N LEU A 243 -38.87 -22.46 -14.82
CA LEU A 243 -39.45 -22.21 -16.15
C LEU A 243 -38.87 -23.12 -17.26
N PRO A 244 -39.02 -24.46 -17.20
CA PRO A 244 -38.60 -25.35 -18.30
C PRO A 244 -39.38 -25.05 -19.61
N PRO A 245 -38.76 -25.10 -20.80
CA PRO A 245 -37.39 -25.53 -21.11
C PRO A 245 -36.36 -24.38 -21.16
N GLN A 246 -36.65 -23.23 -20.55
CA GLN A 246 -35.76 -22.07 -20.62
C GLN A 246 -34.43 -22.35 -19.92
N ARG A 247 -33.40 -21.63 -20.34
CA ARG A 247 -32.08 -21.62 -19.71
C ARG A 247 -31.81 -20.25 -19.13
N GLU A 248 -30.98 -20.19 -18.10
CA GLU A 248 -30.57 -18.96 -17.45
C GLU A 248 -29.06 -18.89 -17.29
N ASN A 249 -28.52 -17.68 -17.42
CA ASN A 249 -27.13 -17.42 -17.13
C ASN A 249 -27.01 -16.96 -15.69
N VAL A 250 -26.34 -17.75 -14.85
CA VAL A 250 -26.10 -17.44 -13.45
C VAL A 250 -24.65 -17.06 -13.23
N ILE A 251 -24.41 -16.13 -12.31
CA ILE A 251 -23.06 -15.73 -11.91
C ILE A 251 -22.68 -16.55 -10.68
N VAL A 252 -21.54 -17.23 -10.76
CA VAL A 252 -21.07 -18.16 -9.72
C VAL A 252 -19.67 -17.79 -9.24
N PHE A 253 -19.43 -18.03 -7.95
CA PHE A 253 -18.07 -18.02 -7.39
C PHE A 253 -17.41 -19.38 -7.59
N ARG A 254 -16.17 -19.38 -8.07
CA ARG A 254 -15.32 -20.57 -8.16
C ARG A 254 -14.15 -20.39 -7.21
N ARG A 255 -14.03 -21.28 -6.24
CA ARG A 255 -12.93 -21.28 -5.25
C ARG A 255 -11.92 -22.34 -5.63
N GLU A 256 -10.65 -21.96 -5.62
CA GLU A 256 -9.52 -22.82 -5.91
C GLU A 256 -8.44 -22.60 -4.85
N GLN A 257 -8.05 -23.66 -4.15
CA GLN A 257 -6.93 -23.60 -3.23
C GLN A 257 -5.63 -23.82 -4.03
N LEU A 258 -4.70 -22.86 -3.94
CA LEU A 258 -3.39 -22.94 -4.57
C LEU A 258 -2.42 -23.56 -3.56
N LYS A 259 -1.93 -24.77 -3.85
CA LYS A 259 -1.23 -25.60 -2.86
C LYS A 259 0.29 -25.49 -2.98
N LEU A 260 0.77 -25.21 -4.18
CA LEU A 260 2.20 -25.10 -4.47
C LEU A 260 2.60 -23.63 -4.65
N GLU A 261 3.83 -23.30 -4.29
CA GLU A 261 4.38 -21.94 -4.43
C GLU A 261 4.31 -21.44 -5.88
N LEU A 262 4.60 -22.32 -6.85
CA LEU A 262 4.53 -22.00 -8.28
C LEU A 262 3.09 -21.73 -8.75
N GLU A 263 2.08 -22.33 -8.13
CA GLU A 263 0.67 -22.04 -8.43
C GLU A 263 0.25 -20.69 -7.84
N ALA A 264 0.82 -20.33 -6.68
CA ALA A 264 0.57 -19.07 -5.99
C ALA A 264 1.39 -17.89 -6.54
N ALA A 265 2.40 -18.14 -7.39
CA ALA A 265 3.17 -17.12 -8.09
C ALA A 265 2.36 -16.50 -9.25
N ILE A 266 1.47 -15.57 -8.91
CA ILE A 266 0.62 -14.90 -9.89
C ILE A 266 1.41 -13.80 -10.63
N GLU A 267 1.84 -14.10 -11.85
CA GLU A 267 2.62 -13.15 -12.66
C GLU A 267 1.76 -12.01 -13.24
N ASN A 268 0.51 -12.30 -13.61
CA ASN A 268 -0.37 -11.34 -14.29
C ASN A 268 -1.74 -11.30 -13.62
N ILE A 269 -2.07 -10.15 -13.04
CA ILE A 269 -3.42 -9.87 -12.52
C ILE A 269 -4.26 -9.28 -13.67
N ASP A 270 -5.23 -10.05 -14.15
CA ASP A 270 -6.21 -9.59 -15.15
C ASP A 270 -7.27 -8.72 -14.46
N PHE A 271 -7.07 -7.40 -14.45
CA PHE A 271 -8.02 -6.45 -13.87
C PHE A 271 -9.38 -6.43 -14.59
N GLY A 272 -9.49 -7.00 -15.79
CA GLY A 272 -10.77 -7.20 -16.49
C GLY A 272 -11.58 -8.36 -15.93
N LYS A 273 -10.98 -9.23 -15.11
CA LYS A 273 -11.63 -10.40 -14.48
C LYS A 273 -11.56 -10.30 -12.96
N PRO A 274 -12.66 -9.91 -12.30
CA PRO A 274 -12.71 -9.85 -10.85
C PRO A 274 -12.28 -11.16 -10.20
N THR A 275 -11.18 -11.10 -9.48
CA THR A 275 -10.54 -12.23 -8.81
C THR A 275 -10.13 -11.81 -7.42
N PHE A 276 -10.45 -12.62 -6.42
CA PHE A 276 -10.03 -12.42 -5.04
C PHE A 276 -8.90 -13.38 -4.72
N TYR A 277 -7.86 -12.86 -4.07
CA TYR A 277 -6.74 -13.63 -3.54
C TYR A 277 -6.78 -13.53 -2.03
N ASN A 278 -7.04 -14.66 -1.36
CA ASN A 278 -7.23 -14.70 0.07
C ASN A 278 -6.20 -15.61 0.72
N VAL A 279 -5.58 -15.12 1.79
CA VAL A 279 -4.92 -15.97 2.79
C VAL A 279 -5.92 -16.23 3.90
N TYR A 280 -6.11 -17.50 4.24
CA TYR A 280 -7.11 -17.92 5.23
C TYR A 280 -6.61 -19.04 6.13
N SER A 281 -7.34 -19.25 7.22
CA SER A 281 -7.10 -20.28 8.23
C SER A 281 -8.25 -21.28 8.30
N ASN A 282 -8.04 -22.40 9.00
CA ASN A 282 -9.13 -23.36 9.25
C ASN A 282 -10.14 -22.85 10.30
N GLU A 283 -9.86 -21.74 10.97
CA GLU A 283 -10.79 -21.12 11.93
C GLU A 283 -12.06 -20.66 11.22
N LYS A 284 -13.20 -21.06 11.77
CA LYS A 284 -14.51 -20.74 11.19
C LYS A 284 -15.08 -19.50 11.83
N ASN A 285 -15.67 -18.64 11.01
CA ASN A 285 -16.55 -17.58 11.51
C ASN A 285 -17.88 -18.18 11.99
N LYS A 286 -18.75 -17.33 12.55
CA LYS A 286 -20.07 -17.72 13.07
C LYS A 286 -21.03 -18.34 12.03
N PHE A 287 -20.68 -18.30 10.75
CA PHE A 287 -21.45 -18.85 9.63
C PHE A 287 -20.79 -20.09 9.01
N GLY A 288 -19.72 -20.62 9.61
CA GLY A 288 -19.03 -21.81 9.10
C GLY A 288 -18.07 -21.55 7.93
N VAL A 289 -17.80 -20.29 7.58
CA VAL A 289 -16.84 -19.92 6.52
C VAL A 289 -15.46 -19.72 7.15
N SER A 290 -14.41 -20.22 6.49
CA SER A 290 -13.02 -19.98 6.90
C SER A 290 -12.72 -18.48 7.00
N ARG A 291 -11.94 -18.10 8.02
CA ARG A 291 -11.50 -16.73 8.26
C ARG A 291 -10.14 -16.47 7.65
#